data_AF-A0A2T1EPE5-F1
#
_entry.id   AF-A0A2T1EPE5-F1
#
_cell.length_a   1.000
_cell.length_b   1.000
_cell.length_c   1.000
_cell.angle_alpha   90.00
_cell.angle_beta   90.00
_cell.angle_gamma   90.00
#
_symmetry.space_group_name_H-M   'P 1'
#
loop_
_entity.id
_entity.type
_entity.pdbx_description
1 polymer ?
#
loop_
_entity_poly.entity_id
_entity_poly.type
_entity_poly.pdbx_seq_one_letter_code
_entity_poly.pdbx_strand_id
1 'polypeptide(L)'
;MRRKSGRSTVTDKKPFAFLPASVNYATIAILAAVLILGIGIGTVFTSDTGATPNNVSSSIQIDQAAPNPEVCINNGASAMVMDARLFVTLRPFKVYVSQPTMRPGCVLRQANWVILEQRNLVTGDQVRDCRQKLNTFGYTGDLGSSPAISCIYQSEDAQNFFINQPGAVNAPTNTDQF
;
A
#
# COMPACT_ATOMS: atom_id res chain seq x y z
N MET A 1 53.89 17.10 33.42
CA MET A 1 54.21 15.92 32.59
C MET A 1 53.46 16.04 31.27
N ARG A 2 54.15 16.16 30.13
CA ARG A 2 53.61 16.67 28.86
C ARG A 2 53.90 15.68 27.73
N ARG A 3 52.81 15.20 27.09
CA ARG A 3 52.65 14.54 25.76
C ARG A 3 53.41 13.23 25.47
N LYS A 4 52.64 12.13 25.39
CA LYS A 4 52.96 10.95 24.56
C LYS A 4 52.04 10.98 23.34
N SER A 5 52.65 11.09 22.16
CA SER A 5 51.97 11.14 20.85
C SER A 5 51.39 9.77 20.51
N GLY A 6 50.07 9.67 20.31
CA GLY A 6 49.42 8.50 19.73
C GLY A 6 49.64 8.47 18.23
N ARG A 7 50.15 7.35 17.71
CA ARG A 7 50.40 7.10 16.29
C ARG A 7 49.12 6.55 15.65
N SER A 8 48.63 7.24 14.63
CA SER A 8 47.47 6.85 13.83
C SER A 8 47.69 5.50 13.13
N THR A 9 46.70 4.61 13.23
CA THR A 9 46.63 3.36 12.49
C THR A 9 46.06 3.63 11.10
N VAL A 10 46.88 3.40 10.07
CA VAL A 10 46.49 3.42 8.66
C VAL A 10 45.68 2.15 8.39
N THR A 11 44.45 2.32 7.88
CA THR A 11 43.59 1.21 7.46
C THR A 11 44.06 0.70 6.10
N ASP A 12 44.72 -0.47 6.09
CA ASP A 12 45.07 -1.21 4.88
C ASP A 12 43.81 -1.66 4.13
N LYS A 13 43.56 -1.07 2.96
CA LYS A 13 42.59 -1.60 1.98
C LYS A 13 43.27 -2.77 1.25
N LYS A 14 42.90 -4.01 1.60
CA LYS A 14 43.24 -5.19 0.77
C LYS A 14 42.55 -5.07 -0.59
N PRO A 15 43.26 -5.09 -1.73
CA PRO A 15 42.61 -5.25 -3.02
C PRO A 15 42.09 -6.69 -3.13
N PHE A 16 40.85 -6.81 -3.58
CA PHE A 16 40.25 -8.07 -4.00
C PHE A 16 41.04 -8.60 -5.21
N ALA A 17 42.01 -9.47 -4.96
CA ALA A 17 42.80 -10.11 -5.99
C ALA A 17 42.24 -11.51 -6.29
N PHE A 18 41.32 -11.58 -7.25
CA PHE A 18 41.01 -12.81 -7.99
C PHE A 18 41.08 -12.52 -9.48
N LEU A 19 42.29 -12.29 -9.98
CA LEU A 19 42.59 -12.39 -11.41
C LEU A 19 43.84 -13.28 -11.53
N PRO A 20 43.72 -14.51 -12.03
CA PRO A 20 44.91 -15.27 -12.42
C PRO A 20 45.60 -14.51 -13.57
N ALA A 21 46.91 -14.29 -13.40
CA ALA A 21 47.79 -13.64 -14.35
C ALA A 21 48.04 -14.53 -15.58
N SER A 22 47.03 -14.67 -16.44
CA SER A 22 47.13 -15.20 -17.80
C SER A 22 45.79 -15.08 -18.53
N VAL A 23 45.18 -13.90 -18.49
CA VAL A 23 43.90 -13.71 -19.19
C VAL A 23 44.19 -13.46 -20.68
N ASN A 24 43.94 -14.49 -21.48
CA ASN A 24 44.04 -14.44 -22.92
C ASN A 24 42.91 -13.53 -23.47
N TYR A 25 43.16 -12.78 -24.55
CA TYR A 25 42.14 -11.88 -25.12
C TYR A 25 40.86 -12.64 -25.50
N ALA A 26 41.00 -13.89 -25.94
CA ALA A 26 39.88 -14.78 -26.23
C ALA A 26 39.02 -15.08 -25.00
N THR A 27 39.62 -15.26 -23.82
CA THR A 27 38.88 -15.54 -22.58
C THR A 27 38.12 -14.30 -22.09
N ILE A 28 38.69 -13.10 -22.25
CA ILE A 28 37.99 -11.83 -21.96
C ILE A 28 36.78 -11.66 -22.88
N ALA A 29 36.94 -11.92 -24.17
CA ALA A 29 35.86 -11.81 -25.14
C ALA A 29 34.70 -12.77 -24.84
N ILE A 30 35.01 -14.02 -24.45
CA ILE A 30 33.98 -15.01 -24.07
C ILE A 30 33.25 -14.57 -22.80
N LEU A 31 33.96 -14.11 -21.77
CA LEU A 31 33.33 -13.64 -20.53
C LEU A 31 32.45 -12.41 -20.76
N ALA A 32 32.88 -11.47 -21.59
CA ALA A 32 32.07 -10.31 -21.97
C ALA A 32 30.82 -10.72 -22.77
N ALA A 33 30.95 -11.68 -23.70
CA ALA A 33 29.82 -12.18 -24.48
C ALA A 33 28.78 -12.89 -23.59
N VAL A 34 29.22 -13.73 -22.66
CA VAL A 34 28.35 -14.42 -21.70
C VAL A 34 27.67 -13.42 -20.75
N LEU A 35 28.36 -12.35 -20.33
CA LEU A 35 27.78 -11.29 -19.51
C LEU A 35 26.69 -10.52 -20.26
N ILE A 36 26.94 -10.15 -21.53
CA ILE A 36 25.95 -9.42 -22.36
C ILE A 36 24.74 -10.32 -22.64
N LEU A 37 24.95 -11.61 -22.93
CA LEU A 37 23.87 -12.59 -23.06
C LEU A 37 23.10 -12.78 -21.75
N GLY A 38 23.81 -12.86 -20.61
CA GLY A 38 23.20 -13.00 -19.29
C GLY A 38 22.34 -11.79 -18.90
N ILE A 39 22.79 -10.57 -19.20
CA ILE A 39 22.02 -9.34 -18.98
C ILE A 39 20.83 -9.30 -19.97
N GLY A 40 21.04 -9.63 -21.25
CA GLY A 40 19.99 -9.59 -22.27
C GLY A 40 18.87 -10.62 -22.05
N ILE A 41 19.20 -11.79 -21.50
CA ILE A 41 18.21 -12.81 -21.11
C ILE A 41 17.59 -12.47 -19.75
N GLY A 42 18.37 -11.90 -18.82
CA GLY A 42 17.88 -11.52 -17.48
C GLY A 42 16.85 -10.39 -17.50
N THR A 43 16.95 -9.44 -18.45
CA THR A 43 16.01 -8.30 -18.55
C THR A 43 14.63 -8.66 -19.10
N VAL A 44 14.45 -9.85 -19.71
CA VAL A 44 13.12 -10.29 -20.18
C VAL A 44 12.38 -11.16 -19.16
N PHE A 45 13.01 -11.49 -18.02
CA PHE A 45 12.36 -12.22 -16.91
C PHE A 45 12.01 -11.35 -15.70
N THR A 46 12.21 -10.03 -15.76
CA THR A 46 11.38 -9.11 -14.96
C THR A 46 10.04 -8.93 -15.67
N SER A 47 9.37 -10.05 -15.93
CA SER A 47 7.95 -10.04 -16.22
C SER A 47 7.30 -9.60 -14.92
N ASP A 48 6.84 -8.35 -14.89
CA ASP A 48 5.72 -7.95 -14.04
C ASP A 48 4.66 -9.03 -14.20
N THR A 49 4.59 -9.94 -13.21
CA THR A 49 3.50 -10.89 -13.12
C THR A 49 2.28 -10.06 -12.79
N GLY A 50 1.59 -9.63 -13.85
CA GLY A 50 0.29 -9.03 -13.77
C GLY A 50 -0.59 -9.84 -12.84
N ALA A 51 -1.11 -9.15 -11.83
CA ALA A 51 -2.33 -9.45 -11.10
C ALA A 51 -2.66 -10.94 -10.94
N THR A 52 -1.96 -11.62 -10.02
CA THR A 52 -2.68 -12.63 -9.23
C THR A 52 -3.56 -11.89 -8.23
N PRO A 53 -4.83 -12.29 -8.01
CA PRO A 53 -5.75 -11.62 -7.08
C PRO A 53 -5.28 -11.57 -5.61
N ASN A 54 -4.13 -12.17 -5.30
CA ASN A 54 -3.68 -12.47 -3.95
C ASN A 54 -2.45 -11.66 -3.50
N ASN A 55 -1.87 -10.80 -4.34
CA ASN A 55 -0.70 -10.00 -3.94
C ASN A 55 -0.85 -8.52 -4.30
N VAL A 56 -1.16 -7.72 -3.27
CA VAL A 56 -1.06 -6.26 -3.25
C VAL A 56 0.36 -5.88 -2.86
N SER A 57 1.28 -5.84 -3.83
CA SER A 57 2.72 -5.68 -3.55
C SER A 57 3.16 -4.23 -3.29
N SER A 58 2.30 -3.23 -3.48
CA SER A 58 2.59 -1.81 -3.20
C SER A 58 1.32 -0.95 -3.13
N SER A 59 1.38 0.15 -2.38
CA SER A 59 0.30 1.17 -2.31
C SER A 59 -0.09 1.72 -3.69
N ILE A 60 0.90 1.90 -4.56
CA ILE A 60 0.71 2.41 -5.92
C ILE A 60 -0.18 1.48 -6.77
N GLN A 61 -0.05 0.16 -6.64
CA GLN A 61 -0.89 -0.79 -7.36
C GLN A 61 -2.35 -0.76 -6.90
N ILE A 62 -2.58 -0.44 -5.63
CA ILE A 62 -3.93 -0.30 -5.07
C ILE A 62 -4.57 0.99 -5.56
N ASP A 63 -3.78 2.08 -5.60
CA ASP A 63 -4.22 3.37 -6.10
C ASP A 63 -4.58 3.34 -7.58
N GLN A 64 -3.81 2.61 -8.39
CA GLN A 64 -4.11 2.43 -9.81
C GLN A 64 -5.31 1.52 -10.06
N ALA A 65 -5.53 0.52 -9.20
CA ALA A 65 -6.67 -0.39 -9.32
C ALA A 65 -7.98 0.21 -8.80
N ALA A 66 -7.93 1.35 -8.09
CA ALA A 66 -9.11 2.02 -7.55
C ALA A 66 -10.10 2.41 -8.67
N PRO A 67 -11.42 2.34 -8.42
CA PRO A 67 -12.40 2.85 -9.36
C PRO A 67 -12.23 4.37 -9.53
N ASN A 68 -12.14 4.83 -10.77
CA ASN A 68 -11.90 6.24 -11.12
C ASN A 68 -10.72 6.83 -10.33
N PRO A 69 -9.47 6.40 -10.60
CA PRO A 69 -8.31 6.69 -9.73
C PRO A 69 -8.07 8.19 -9.56
N GLU A 70 -8.24 8.99 -10.61
CA GLU A 70 -8.12 10.46 -10.52
C GLU A 70 -9.15 11.08 -9.57
N VAL A 71 -10.39 10.59 -9.60
CA VAL A 71 -11.44 11.07 -8.69
C VAL A 71 -11.13 10.63 -7.28
N CYS A 72 -10.72 9.37 -7.10
CA CYS A 72 -10.46 8.81 -5.80
C CYS A 72 -9.30 9.48 -5.06
N ILE A 73 -8.17 9.69 -5.75
CA ILE A 73 -6.99 10.33 -5.16
C ILE A 73 -7.28 11.79 -4.78
N ASN A 74 -8.04 12.52 -5.60
CA ASN A 74 -8.35 13.93 -5.36
C ASN A 74 -9.42 14.13 -4.28
N ASN A 75 -10.41 13.23 -4.19
CA ASN A 75 -11.59 13.44 -3.36
C ASN A 75 -11.65 12.51 -2.13
N GLY A 76 -10.75 11.55 -2.03
CA GLY A 76 -10.86 10.41 -1.13
C GLY A 76 -9.52 9.75 -0.79
N ALA A 77 -9.58 8.43 -0.66
CA ALA A 77 -8.46 7.51 -0.55
C ALA A 77 -8.85 6.16 -1.16
N SER A 78 -7.90 5.53 -1.85
CA SER A 78 -8.07 4.18 -2.39
C SER A 78 -8.24 3.19 -1.25
N ALA A 79 -9.13 2.23 -1.44
CA ALA A 79 -9.47 1.25 -0.41
C ALA A 79 -9.59 -0.15 -1.02
N MET A 80 -9.38 -1.17 -0.19
CA MET A 80 -9.75 -2.53 -0.50
C MET A 80 -11.06 -2.85 0.20
N VAL A 81 -12.08 -3.19 -0.57
CA VAL A 81 -13.38 -3.61 -0.05
C VAL A 81 -13.37 -5.13 0.05
N MET A 82 -13.68 -5.64 1.24
CA MET A 82 -13.70 -7.07 1.55
C MET A 82 -15.15 -7.49 1.80
N ASP A 83 -15.68 -8.37 0.95
CA ASP A 83 -17.01 -8.95 1.15
C ASP A 83 -16.86 -10.32 1.84
N ALA A 84 -17.18 -10.40 3.12
CA ALA A 84 -17.13 -11.63 3.93
C ALA A 84 -18.52 -12.00 4.45
N ARG A 85 -18.82 -13.30 4.50
CA ARG A 85 -20.07 -13.80 5.11
C ARG A 85 -19.76 -14.36 6.49
N LEU A 86 -20.50 -13.87 7.49
CA LEU A 86 -20.46 -14.39 8.85
C LEU A 86 -21.68 -15.27 9.07
N PHE A 87 -21.46 -16.53 9.46
CA PHE A 87 -22.51 -17.48 9.78
C PHE A 87 -22.53 -17.70 11.28
N VAL A 88 -23.65 -17.41 11.94
CA VAL A 88 -23.86 -17.66 13.36
C VAL A 88 -24.94 -18.72 13.51
N THR A 89 -24.59 -19.90 14.01
CA THR A 89 -25.56 -20.93 14.38
C THR A 89 -25.93 -20.76 15.85
N LEU A 90 -27.19 -21.00 16.23
CA LEU A 90 -27.66 -20.87 17.62
C LEU A 90 -27.76 -22.21 18.35
N ARG A 91 -27.75 -23.33 17.61
CA ARG A 91 -27.87 -24.70 18.14
C ARG A 91 -27.07 -25.69 17.28
N PRO A 92 -25.80 -25.99 17.63
CA PRO A 92 -24.98 -25.40 18.69
C PRO A 92 -24.54 -23.96 18.35
N PHE A 93 -24.10 -23.17 19.34
CA PHE A 93 -23.57 -21.82 19.08
C PHE A 93 -22.19 -21.89 18.43
N LYS A 94 -22.09 -21.52 17.15
CA LYS A 94 -20.83 -21.50 16.37
C LYS A 94 -20.82 -20.30 15.42
N VAL A 95 -19.63 -19.75 15.21
CA VAL A 95 -19.40 -18.65 14.26
C VAL A 95 -18.42 -19.13 13.19
N TYR A 96 -18.78 -18.96 11.92
CA TYR A 96 -17.93 -19.26 10.77
C TYR A 96 -17.77 -18.03 9.90
N VAL A 97 -16.59 -17.87 9.30
CA VAL A 97 -16.28 -16.78 8.36
C VAL A 97 -15.94 -17.42 7.02
N SER A 98 -16.57 -16.96 5.95
CA SER A 98 -16.21 -17.39 4.59
C SER A 98 -14.90 -16.75 4.15
N GLN A 99 -14.24 -17.35 3.15
CA GLN A 99 -13.15 -16.67 2.44
C GLN A 99 -13.68 -15.34 1.86
N PRO A 100 -13.07 -14.19 2.19
CA PRO A 100 -13.52 -12.90 1.70
C PRO A 100 -13.12 -12.70 0.23
N THR A 101 -13.98 -12.05 -0.54
CA THR A 101 -13.61 -11.57 -1.88
C THR A 101 -13.11 -10.14 -1.80
N MET A 102 -11.95 -9.88 -2.40
CA MET A 102 -11.30 -8.57 -2.42
C MET A 102 -11.68 -7.80 -3.67
N ARG A 103 -12.12 -6.55 -3.53
CA ARG A 103 -12.42 -5.66 -4.65
C ARG A 103 -11.78 -4.29 -4.42
N PRO A 104 -11.28 -3.64 -5.47
CA PRO A 104 -10.85 -2.26 -5.34
C PRO A 104 -12.05 -1.35 -5.10
N GLY A 105 -11.86 -0.36 -4.23
CA GLY A 105 -12.86 0.65 -3.92
C GLY A 105 -12.20 1.97 -3.57
N CYS A 106 -13.04 2.93 -3.25
CA CYS A 106 -12.61 4.27 -2.86
C CYS A 106 -13.47 4.75 -1.70
N VAL A 107 -12.84 5.36 -0.70
CA VAL A 107 -13.53 6.03 0.41
C VAL A 107 -13.39 7.54 0.21
N LEU A 108 -14.52 8.24 0.12
CA LEU A 108 -14.53 9.68 -0.08
C LEU A 108 -14.32 10.43 1.24
N ARG A 109 -13.73 11.62 1.16
CA ARG A 109 -13.68 12.57 2.28
C ARG A 109 -15.02 13.28 2.40
N GLN A 110 -15.43 13.60 3.63
CA GLN A 110 -16.72 14.23 3.93
C GLN A 110 -16.96 15.54 3.18
N ALA A 111 -15.89 16.30 2.92
CA ALA A 111 -15.93 17.56 2.19
C ALA A 111 -16.33 17.41 0.70
N ASN A 112 -16.13 16.22 0.12
CA ASN A 112 -16.20 16.01 -1.33
C ASN A 112 -17.38 15.14 -1.78
N TRP A 113 -18.38 14.91 -0.93
CA TRP A 113 -19.54 14.08 -1.28
C TRP A 113 -20.42 14.67 -2.38
N VAL A 114 -20.31 15.97 -2.63
CA VAL A 114 -21.04 16.68 -3.69
C VAL A 114 -20.85 16.03 -5.07
N ILE A 115 -19.72 15.35 -5.31
CA ILE A 115 -19.48 14.63 -6.56
C ILE A 115 -20.47 13.49 -6.82
N LEU A 116 -20.96 12.84 -5.75
CA LEU A 116 -21.94 11.77 -5.85
C LEU A 116 -23.33 12.35 -6.13
N GLU A 117 -23.66 13.49 -5.53
CA GLU A 117 -24.92 14.20 -5.78
C GLU A 117 -24.98 14.76 -7.20
N GLN A 118 -23.89 15.39 -7.68
CA GLN A 118 -23.79 15.92 -9.05
C GLN A 118 -23.99 14.85 -10.13
N ARG A 119 -23.59 13.61 -9.84
CA ARG A 119 -23.75 12.46 -10.74
C ARG A 119 -25.08 11.73 -10.53
N ASN A 120 -25.95 12.24 -9.66
CA ASN A 120 -27.22 11.62 -9.26
C ASN A 120 -27.05 10.18 -8.73
N LEU A 121 -25.92 9.90 -8.09
CA LEU A 121 -25.61 8.58 -7.53
C LEU A 121 -26.10 8.44 -6.08
N VAL A 122 -26.30 9.57 -5.40
CA VAL A 122 -26.91 9.66 -4.08
C VAL A 122 -27.86 10.85 -4.06
N THR A 123 -28.86 10.79 -3.19
CA THR A 123 -29.81 11.88 -2.93
C THR A 123 -29.38 12.73 -1.75
N GLY A 124 -29.85 13.97 -1.68
CA GLY A 124 -29.55 14.87 -0.55
C GLY A 124 -30.00 14.32 0.80
N ASP A 125 -31.08 13.54 0.85
CA ASP A 125 -31.53 12.87 2.07
C ASP A 125 -30.57 11.76 2.51
N GLN A 126 -30.03 10.96 1.58
CA GLN A 126 -29.02 9.96 1.89
C GLN A 126 -27.72 10.61 2.40
N VAL A 127 -27.32 11.73 1.80
CA VAL A 127 -26.16 12.52 2.22
C VAL A 127 -26.36 13.03 3.64
N ARG A 128 -27.54 13.57 3.95
CA ARG A 128 -27.89 14.07 5.28
C ARG A 128 -27.92 12.97 6.34
N ASP A 129 -28.60 11.85 6.07
CA ASP A 129 -28.67 10.71 6.99
C ASP A 129 -27.27 10.11 7.26
N CYS A 130 -26.46 9.97 6.21
CA CYS A 130 -25.09 9.49 6.35
C CYS A 130 -24.24 10.44 7.19
N ARG A 131 -24.34 11.75 6.95
CA ARG A 131 -23.65 12.79 7.72
C ARG A 131 -24.02 12.75 9.20
N GLN A 132 -25.32 12.62 9.50
CA GLN A 132 -25.82 12.66 10.87
C GLN A 132 -25.32 11.49 11.72
N LYS A 133 -24.96 10.38 11.07
CA LYS A 133 -24.37 9.19 11.71
C LYS A 133 -22.85 9.25 11.84
N LEU A 134 -22.22 10.38 11.49
CA LEU A 134 -20.76 10.55 11.46
C LEU A 134 -20.06 9.53 10.55
N ASN A 135 -20.75 9.09 9.49
CA ASN A 135 -20.25 8.11 8.53
C ASN A 135 -19.58 8.79 7.34
N THR A 136 -19.03 8.00 6.43
CA THR A 136 -18.56 8.44 5.12
C THR A 136 -19.05 7.57 3.97
N PHE A 137 -18.92 8.05 2.74
CA PHE A 137 -19.26 7.25 1.56
C PHE A 137 -18.06 6.48 1.03
N GLY A 138 -18.25 5.18 0.85
CA GLY A 138 -17.36 4.32 0.09
C GLY A 138 -18.06 3.83 -1.17
N TYR A 139 -17.29 3.58 -2.23
CA TYR A 139 -17.83 2.99 -3.46
C TYR A 139 -16.90 1.98 -4.11
N THR A 140 -17.49 1.07 -4.88
CA THR A 140 -16.78 0.13 -5.77
C THR A 140 -17.37 0.21 -7.18
N GLY A 141 -16.53 -0.04 -8.19
CA GLY A 141 -16.93 0.09 -9.59
C GLY A 141 -16.95 1.54 -10.09
N ASP A 142 -17.08 1.70 -11.41
CA ASP A 142 -16.96 3.01 -12.07
C ASP A 142 -18.20 3.89 -11.83
N LEU A 143 -17.96 5.16 -11.51
CA LEU A 143 -19.01 6.15 -11.22
C LEU A 143 -19.91 6.47 -12.43
N GLY A 144 -19.54 6.09 -13.65
CA GLY A 144 -20.30 6.29 -14.88
C GLY A 144 -21.12 5.08 -15.32
N SER A 145 -20.89 3.88 -14.76
CA SER A 145 -21.50 2.62 -15.26
C SER A 145 -22.31 1.86 -14.21
N SER A 146 -22.81 2.54 -13.17
CA SER A 146 -23.49 1.98 -11.98
C SER A 146 -22.53 1.44 -10.89
N PRO A 147 -21.93 2.33 -10.08
CA PRO A 147 -21.12 1.92 -8.93
C PRO A 147 -22.00 1.39 -7.79
N ALA A 148 -21.41 0.56 -6.91
CA ALA A 148 -22.02 0.23 -5.63
C ALA A 148 -21.52 1.22 -4.58
N ILE A 149 -22.42 2.05 -4.05
CA ILE A 149 -22.13 3.11 -3.07
C ILE A 149 -22.77 2.75 -1.73
N SER A 150 -21.99 2.90 -0.66
CA SER A 150 -22.42 2.59 0.70
C SER A 150 -22.00 3.71 1.66
N CYS A 151 -22.92 4.08 2.55
CA CYS A 151 -22.59 4.87 3.74
C CYS A 151 -21.92 3.94 4.77
N ILE A 152 -20.62 4.11 4.98
CA ILE A 152 -19.76 3.29 5.82
C ILE A 152 -19.35 4.05 7.08
N TYR A 153 -19.31 3.34 8.20
CA TYR A 153 -18.84 3.91 9.47
C TYR A 153 -17.32 4.07 9.46
N GLN A 154 -16.86 5.25 9.88
CA GLN A 154 -15.45 5.49 10.14
C GLN A 154 -15.23 5.43 11.64
N SER A 155 -14.45 4.46 12.10
CA SER A 155 -14.00 4.43 13.49
C SER A 155 -12.87 5.44 13.67
N GLU A 156 -13.14 6.56 14.35
CA GLU A 156 -12.10 7.54 14.70
C GLU A 156 -11.14 6.97 15.76
N ASP A 157 -11.58 5.97 16.53
CA ASP A 157 -10.85 5.32 17.62
C ASP A 157 -10.00 4.12 17.19
N ALA A 158 -9.79 3.91 15.89
CA ALA A 158 -8.80 2.96 15.42
C ALA A 158 -7.39 3.54 15.69
N GLN A 159 -7.04 3.69 16.98
CA GLN A 159 -5.73 4.07 17.45
C GLN A 159 -4.72 3.16 16.75
N ASN A 160 -3.81 3.78 16.01
CA ASN A 160 -2.69 3.07 15.42
C ASN A 160 -1.83 2.52 16.58
N PHE A 161 -2.11 1.28 16.99
CA PHE A 161 -1.39 0.62 18.09
C PHE A 161 0.11 0.42 17.76
N PHE A 162 0.56 0.69 16.53
CA PHE A 162 1.97 0.72 16.17
C PHE A 162 2.70 1.99 16.64
N ILE A 163 2.00 3.07 16.98
CA ILE A 163 2.63 4.32 17.47
C ILE A 163 2.94 4.25 18.97
N ASN A 164 2.30 3.36 19.72
CA ASN A 164 2.60 3.09 21.13
C ASN A 164 3.78 2.10 21.29
N GLN A 165 4.86 2.31 20.55
CA GLN A 165 6.11 1.59 20.78
C GLN A 165 6.77 2.20 22.03
N PRO A 166 7.11 1.41 23.08
CA PRO A 166 7.88 1.92 24.21
C PRO A 166 9.23 2.44 23.71
N GLY A 167 9.39 3.76 23.62
CA GLY A 167 10.59 4.41 23.10
C GLY A 167 10.37 5.46 22.00
N ALA A 168 9.14 5.60 21.47
CA ALA A 168 8.80 6.72 20.61
C ALA A 168 8.68 8.01 21.45
N VAL A 169 9.73 8.83 21.44
CA VAL A 169 9.66 10.19 22.00
C VAL A 169 8.72 11.03 21.12
N ASN A 170 7.63 11.50 21.74
CA ASN A 170 6.58 12.38 21.20
C ASN A 170 5.45 11.66 20.45
N ALA A 171 4.53 11.07 21.20
CA ALA A 171 3.14 11.02 20.76
C ALA A 171 2.62 12.48 20.71
N PRO A 172 1.90 12.90 19.65
CA PRO A 172 1.19 14.17 19.69
C PRO A 172 0.10 14.06 20.76
N THR A 173 0.28 14.81 21.85
CA THR A 173 -0.77 15.07 22.83
C THR A 173 -1.89 15.81 22.10
N ASN A 174 -3.01 15.14 21.88
CA ASN A 174 -4.28 15.82 21.62
C ASN A 174 -4.59 16.68 22.84
N THR A 175 -4.29 17.97 22.75
CA THR A 175 -4.89 18.97 23.61
C THR A 175 -6.28 19.24 23.09
N ASP A 176 -7.26 18.56 23.68
CA ASP A 176 -8.62 19.06 23.80
C ASP A 176 -8.56 20.46 24.45
N GLN A 177 -8.95 21.48 23.70
CA GLN A 177 -9.42 22.74 24.27
C GLN A 177 -10.73 23.14 23.56
N PHE A 178 -11.78 23.10 24.39
CA PHE A 178 -13.09 23.75 24.35
C PHE A 178 -13.42 24.67 23.17
#